data_AF-A0A7X6YZ45-F1
#
_entry.id   AF-A0A7X6YZ45-F1
#
_cell.length_a   1.000
_cell.length_b   1.000
_cell.length_c   1.000
_cell.angle_alpha   90.00
_cell.angle_beta   90.00
_cell.angle_gamma   90.00
#
_symmetry.space_group_name_H-M   'P 1'
#
loop_
_entity.id
_entity.type
_entity.pdbx_description
1 polymer ?
#
loop_
_entity_poly.entity_id
_entity_poly.type
_entity_poly.pdbx_seq_one_letter_code
_entity_poly.pdbx_strand_id
1 'polypeptide(L)'
;MSLFQKIKNRKRYGKNDDPIAKRVSIISGAIIVILALTLLFAPKLSGVKAKLDDEKITVSSLIYKHEIKYQDIQSLSLTTDLPSSSKVMGINSPIGGLDLGSYKCSEYGTYNRFTYNQVPAFIVIKYNDTYLVFNQNQVDTTQSLYQDLCELTNLG
;
A
#
# COMPACT_ATOMS: atom_id res chain seq x y z
N MET A 1 -68.53 -29.84 -12.01
CA MET A 1 -67.24 -29.53 -11.36
C MET A 1 -66.60 -28.38 -12.14
N SER A 2 -66.56 -27.19 -11.54
CA SER A 2 -66.41 -25.91 -12.26
C SER A 2 -64.99 -25.65 -12.78
N LEU A 3 -64.87 -25.20 -14.04
CA LEU A 3 -63.64 -24.74 -14.70
C LEU A 3 -62.85 -23.70 -13.88
N PHE A 4 -63.52 -22.99 -12.96
CA PHE A 4 -62.90 -21.99 -12.08
C PHE A 4 -61.95 -22.59 -11.04
N GLN A 5 -62.11 -23.86 -10.65
CA GLN A 5 -61.12 -24.52 -9.78
C GLN A 5 -59.81 -24.83 -10.50
N LYS A 6 -59.81 -24.92 -11.84
CA LYS A 6 -58.62 -25.27 -12.63
C LYS A 6 -57.67 -24.08 -12.89
N ILE A 7 -58.14 -22.84 -12.68
CA ILE A 7 -57.35 -21.62 -12.95
C ILE A 7 -56.58 -21.16 -11.71
N LYS A 8 -57.06 -21.44 -10.49
CA LYS A 8 -56.40 -21.02 -9.24
C LYS A 8 -55.04 -21.71 -8.98
N ASN A 9 -54.73 -22.79 -9.70
CA ASN A 9 -53.50 -23.56 -9.52
C ASN A 9 -52.37 -23.22 -10.51
N ARG A 10 -52.52 -22.22 -11.38
CA ARG A 10 -51.46 -21.80 -12.31
C ARG A 10 -50.78 -20.49 -11.93
N LYS A 11 -50.15 -20.45 -10.74
CA LYS A 11 -49.04 -19.53 -10.42
C LYS A 11 -48.48 -19.83 -9.03
N ARG A 12 -47.71 -20.92 -8.94
CA ARG A 12 -46.49 -20.94 -8.15
C ARG A 12 -45.44 -21.52 -9.06
N TYR A 13 -44.78 -20.63 -9.80
CA TYR A 13 -43.50 -20.95 -10.42
C TYR A 13 -42.64 -21.43 -9.27
N GLY A 14 -42.42 -22.75 -9.21
CA GLY A 14 -41.59 -23.35 -8.20
C GLY A 14 -40.27 -22.61 -8.24
N LYS A 15 -39.87 -22.03 -7.10
CA LYS A 15 -38.48 -21.73 -6.87
C LYS A 15 -37.77 -23.05 -7.14
N ASN A 16 -37.08 -23.16 -8.28
CA ASN A 16 -36.38 -24.39 -8.64
C ASN A 16 -35.39 -24.67 -7.52
N ASP A 17 -35.79 -25.57 -6.61
CA ASP A 17 -34.96 -26.11 -5.55
C ASP A 17 -33.99 -27.15 -6.12
N ASP A 18 -33.59 -26.96 -7.38
CA ASP A 18 -32.64 -27.83 -8.07
C ASP A 18 -31.34 -27.78 -7.27
N PRO A 19 -30.89 -28.91 -6.72
CA PRO A 19 -29.71 -28.94 -5.87
C PRO A 19 -28.47 -28.44 -6.62
N ILE A 20 -28.46 -28.59 -7.94
CA ILE A 20 -27.42 -28.08 -8.83
C ILE A 20 -27.49 -26.55 -8.94
N ALA A 21 -28.68 -25.96 -9.16
CA ALA A 21 -28.84 -24.50 -9.25
C ALA A 21 -28.50 -23.80 -7.91
N LYS A 22 -28.88 -24.40 -6.79
CA LYS A 22 -28.47 -23.92 -5.45
C LYS A 22 -26.95 -24.02 -5.26
N ARG A 23 -26.32 -25.14 -5.63
CA ARG A 23 -24.85 -25.30 -5.55
C ARG A 23 -24.13 -24.28 -6.44
N VAL A 24 -24.59 -24.07 -7.67
CA VAL A 24 -24.02 -23.07 -8.61
C VAL A 24 -24.17 -21.65 -8.05
N SER A 25 -25.33 -21.30 -7.48
CA SER A 25 -25.56 -20.00 -6.86
C SER A 25 -24.72 -19.78 -5.59
N ILE A 26 -24.49 -20.83 -4.79
CA ILE A 26 -23.62 -20.77 -3.61
C ILE A 26 -22.16 -20.60 -4.03
N ILE A 27 -21.71 -21.34 -5.06
CA ILE A 27 -20.36 -21.23 -5.61
C ILE A 27 -20.12 -19.84 -6.21
N SER A 28 -21.07 -19.30 -6.99
CA SER A 28 -20.93 -17.95 -7.56
C SER A 28 -20.90 -16.87 -6.48
N GLY A 29 -21.74 -16.99 -5.45
CA GLY A 29 -21.71 -16.09 -4.30
C GLY A 29 -20.40 -16.15 -3.52
N ALA A 30 -19.89 -17.36 -3.27
CA ALA A 30 -18.60 -17.56 -2.58
C ALA A 30 -17.43 -16.97 -3.38
N ILE A 31 -17.41 -17.11 -4.71
CA ILE A 31 -16.37 -16.52 -5.56
C ILE A 31 -16.38 -14.99 -5.47
N ILE A 32 -17.56 -14.36 -5.50
CA ILE A 32 -17.68 -12.89 -5.39
C ILE A 32 -17.23 -12.41 -4.01
N VAL A 33 -17.57 -13.14 -2.95
CA VAL A 33 -17.13 -12.81 -1.57
C VAL A 33 -15.62 -12.98 -1.45
N ILE A 34 -15.04 -14.04 -1.99
CA ILE A 34 -13.58 -14.25 -2.00
C ILE A 34 -12.88 -13.14 -2.79
N LEU A 35 -13.38 -12.78 -3.98
CA LEU A 35 -12.86 -11.66 -4.77
C LEU A 35 -12.95 -10.33 -3.99
N ALA A 36 -14.09 -10.03 -3.38
CA ALA A 36 -14.27 -8.83 -2.56
C ALA A 36 -13.32 -8.81 -1.36
N LEU A 37 -13.13 -9.95 -0.68
CA LEU A 37 -12.18 -10.08 0.42
C LEU A 37 -10.72 -9.92 -0.07
N THR A 38 -10.36 -10.51 -1.21
CA THR A 38 -9.02 -10.31 -1.78
C THR A 38 -8.76 -8.84 -2.15
N LEU A 39 -9.76 -8.12 -2.67
CA LEU A 39 -9.65 -6.68 -2.95
C LEU A 39 -9.56 -5.84 -1.66
N LEU A 40 -10.24 -6.26 -0.58
CA LEU A 40 -10.17 -5.62 0.74
C LEU A 40 -8.81 -5.82 1.43
N PHE A 41 -8.10 -6.93 1.17
CA PHE A 41 -6.77 -7.22 1.74
C PHE A 41 -5.58 -6.94 0.79
N ALA A 42 -5.83 -6.79 -0.51
CA ALA A 42 -4.86 -6.33 -1.52
C ALA A 42 -4.13 -5.01 -1.21
N PRO A 43 -4.69 -3.99 -0.51
CA PRO A 43 -3.95 -2.75 -0.23
C PRO A 43 -2.68 -2.95 0.62
N LYS A 44 -2.50 -4.11 1.28
CA LYS A 44 -1.23 -4.45 1.94
C LYS A 44 -0.09 -4.76 0.96
N LEU A 45 -0.39 -4.97 -0.33
CA LEU A 45 0.60 -5.43 -1.30
C LEU A 45 1.29 -4.30 -2.08
N SER A 46 0.65 -3.14 -2.22
CA SER A 46 1.10 -2.02 -3.06
C SER A 46 1.76 -0.86 -2.31
N GLY A 47 2.03 -1.04 -1.01
CA GLY A 47 2.59 -0.01 -0.13
C GLY A 47 4.10 0.18 -0.21
N VAL A 48 4.61 1.18 0.53
CA VAL A 48 6.06 1.31 0.80
C VAL A 48 6.47 0.17 1.72
N LYS A 49 7.48 -0.60 1.32
CA LYS A 49 8.08 -1.68 2.11
C LYS A 49 9.54 -1.36 2.34
N ALA A 50 9.94 -1.29 3.60
CA ALA A 50 11.34 -1.21 3.99
C ALA A 50 11.77 -2.55 4.58
N LYS A 51 12.87 -3.10 4.07
CA LYS A 51 13.49 -4.31 4.59
C LYS A 51 14.91 -3.95 5.05
N LEU A 52 15.20 -4.26 6.30
CA LEU A 52 16.54 -4.18 6.86
C LEU A 52 17.18 -5.56 6.70
N ASP A 53 18.35 -5.59 6.09
CA ASP A 53 19.25 -6.75 6.03
C ASP A 53 20.54 -6.41 6.81
N ASP A 54 21.51 -7.32 6.87
CA ASP A 54 22.73 -7.11 7.67
C ASP A 54 23.61 -5.91 7.21
N GLU A 55 23.58 -5.58 5.92
CA GLU A 55 24.47 -4.56 5.32
C GLU A 55 23.74 -3.39 4.65
N LYS A 56 22.41 -3.50 4.48
CA LYS A 56 21.66 -2.56 3.65
C LYS A 56 20.19 -2.46 4.03
N ILE A 57 19.62 -1.29 3.74
CA ILE A 57 18.18 -1.10 3.68
C ILE A 57 17.70 -1.18 2.23
N THR A 58 16.62 -1.92 2.02
CA THR A 58 15.87 -1.94 0.77
C THR A 58 14.51 -1.27 0.97
N VAL A 59 14.29 -0.12 0.31
CA VAL A 59 12.98 0.55 0.27
C VAL A 59 12.35 0.30 -1.09
N SER A 60 11.16 -0.28 -1.12
CA SER A 60 10.49 -0.68 -2.35
C SER A 60 9.01 -0.35 -2.35
N SER A 61 8.44 -0.22 -3.53
CA SER A 61 7.02 -0.14 -3.83
C SER A 61 6.72 -1.08 -5.00
N LEU A 62 5.50 -1.07 -5.53
CA LEU A 62 5.12 -1.90 -6.67
C LEU A 62 6.02 -1.66 -7.92
N ILE A 63 6.51 -0.43 -8.10
CA ILE A 63 7.22 0.01 -9.31
C ILE A 63 8.62 0.55 -9.08
N TYR A 64 8.99 0.88 -7.83
CA TYR A 64 10.31 1.41 -7.49
C TYR A 64 11.00 0.53 -6.46
N LYS A 65 12.32 0.41 -6.54
CA LYS A 65 13.16 -0.27 -5.56
C LYS A 65 14.47 0.50 -5.40
N HIS A 66 14.82 0.81 -4.16
CA HIS A 66 16.06 1.46 -3.77
C HIS A 66 16.77 0.59 -2.75
N GLU A 67 18.05 0.33 -2.99
CA GLU A 67 18.93 -0.38 -2.07
C GLU A 67 20.04 0.59 -1.64
N ILE A 68 20.22 0.78 -0.35
CA ILE A 68 21.23 1.67 0.22
C ILE A 68 22.02 0.87 1.23
N LYS A 69 23.33 0.73 1.01
CA LYS A 69 24.22 0.10 1.97
C LYS A 69 24.41 1.02 3.16
N TYR A 70 24.50 0.46 4.36
CA TYR A 70 24.65 1.27 5.58
C TYR A 70 25.91 2.12 5.57
N GLN A 71 27.01 1.60 5.02
CA GLN A 71 28.27 2.34 4.83
C GLN A 71 28.16 3.57 3.91
N ASP A 72 27.16 3.63 3.03
CA ASP A 72 26.97 4.74 2.09
C ASP A 72 26.04 5.82 2.68
N ILE A 73 25.42 5.55 3.84
CA ILE A 73 24.54 6.50 4.54
C ILE A 73 25.42 7.55 5.22
N GLN A 74 25.24 8.80 4.80
CA GLN A 74 25.97 9.95 5.32
C GLN A 74 25.22 10.60 6.50
N SER A 75 23.90 10.58 6.49
CA SER A 75 23.07 11.08 7.60
C SER A 75 21.68 10.48 7.55
N LEU A 76 21.08 10.35 8.73
CA LEU A 76 19.72 9.88 8.94
C LEU A 76 18.97 10.92 9.78
N SER A 77 17.74 11.28 9.40
CA SER A 77 16.89 12.15 10.21
C SER A 77 15.42 11.76 10.14
N LEU A 78 14.70 12.06 11.23
CA LEU A 78 13.26 11.93 11.32
C LEU A 78 12.64 13.33 11.37
N THR A 79 11.75 13.63 10.44
CA THR A 79 11.08 14.93 10.36
C THR A 79 9.57 14.77 10.20
N THR A 80 8.81 15.76 10.64
CA THR A 80 7.36 15.86 10.42
C THR A 80 7.02 16.76 9.25
N ASP A 81 8.00 17.52 8.75
CA ASP A 81 7.84 18.46 7.64
C ASP A 81 8.93 18.26 6.58
N LEU A 82 8.56 18.45 5.32
CA LEU A 82 9.44 18.30 4.17
C LEU A 82 9.57 19.64 3.44
N PRO A 83 10.76 19.95 2.91
CA PRO A 83 10.92 21.17 2.12
C PRO A 83 9.96 21.20 0.93
N SER A 84 9.55 22.41 0.57
CA SER A 84 8.72 22.65 -0.60
C SER A 84 9.44 22.11 -1.85
N SER A 85 8.80 21.16 -2.52
CA SER A 85 9.41 20.37 -3.58
C SER A 85 8.47 20.23 -4.77
N SER A 86 9.04 20.27 -5.98
CA SER A 86 8.32 20.01 -7.22
C SER A 86 8.48 18.55 -7.64
N LYS A 87 7.37 17.88 -7.99
CA LYS A 87 7.41 16.53 -8.57
C LYS A 87 8.02 16.60 -9.97
N VAL A 88 9.07 15.82 -10.20
CA VAL A 88 9.70 15.66 -11.52
C VAL A 88 9.02 14.52 -12.28
N MET A 89 8.85 13.37 -11.63
CA MET A 89 8.20 12.19 -12.19
C MET A 89 7.64 11.33 -11.05
N GLY A 90 6.55 10.60 -11.26
CA GLY A 90 6.07 9.65 -10.27
C GLY A 90 4.58 9.32 -10.39
N ILE A 91 4.07 8.61 -9.39
CA ILE A 91 2.67 8.21 -9.27
C ILE A 91 2.12 8.71 -7.93
N ASN A 92 0.91 9.25 -7.98
CA ASN A 92 0.09 9.49 -6.79
C ASN A 92 -1.07 8.51 -6.79
N SER A 93 -1.25 7.78 -5.69
CA SER A 93 -2.47 7.02 -5.45
C SER A 93 -3.36 7.80 -4.48
N PRO A 94 -4.54 8.28 -4.91
CA PRO A 94 -5.50 8.89 -3.98
C PRO A 94 -6.01 7.88 -2.95
N ILE A 95 -6.03 6.59 -3.30
CA ILE A 95 -6.38 5.51 -2.39
C ILE A 95 -5.16 5.22 -1.51
N GLY A 96 -5.27 5.54 -0.22
CA GLY A 96 -4.21 5.35 0.77
C GLY A 96 -3.13 6.43 0.78
N GLY A 97 -3.30 7.53 0.03
CA GLY A 97 -2.43 8.71 0.06
C GLY A 97 -0.96 8.44 -0.25
N LEU A 98 -0.71 7.45 -1.11
CA LEU A 98 0.64 7.06 -1.51
C LEU A 98 1.19 8.02 -2.56
N ASP A 99 2.41 8.49 -2.36
CA ASP A 99 3.13 9.40 -3.25
C ASP A 99 4.54 8.87 -3.49
N LEU A 100 4.77 8.45 -4.73
CA LEU A 100 6.00 7.82 -5.16
C LEU A 100 6.61 8.62 -6.30
N GLY A 101 7.91 8.88 -6.27
CA GLY A 101 8.60 9.41 -7.43
C GLY A 101 9.87 10.20 -7.13
N SER A 102 10.32 10.93 -8.14
CA SER A 102 11.44 11.85 -8.05
C SER A 102 10.95 13.28 -7.88
N TYR A 103 11.64 14.01 -7.01
CA TYR A 103 11.32 15.36 -6.58
C TYR A 103 12.54 16.26 -6.65
N LYS A 104 12.30 17.56 -6.71
CA LYS A 104 13.35 18.57 -6.65
C LYS A 104 13.02 19.68 -5.67
N CYS A 105 13.96 20.01 -4.78
CA CYS A 105 13.91 21.20 -3.92
C CYS A 105 15.30 21.86 -3.81
N SER A 106 15.37 23.03 -3.18
CA SER A 106 16.62 23.77 -2.94
C SER A 106 17.57 23.03 -2.01
N GLU A 107 17.04 22.36 -0.99
CA GLU A 107 17.82 21.77 0.10
C GLU A 107 18.42 20.41 -0.29
N TYR A 108 17.67 19.58 -1.02
CA TYR A 108 18.05 18.21 -1.34
C TYR A 108 18.49 18.01 -2.80
N GLY A 109 18.35 19.04 -3.64
CA GLY A 109 18.50 18.89 -5.08
C GLY A 109 17.44 17.93 -5.62
N THR A 110 17.84 17.01 -6.51
CA THR A 110 16.93 15.96 -7.02
C THR A 110 17.02 14.73 -6.12
N TYR A 111 15.88 14.24 -5.66
CA TYR A 111 15.79 13.16 -4.68
C TYR A 111 14.60 12.24 -4.95
N ASN A 112 14.55 11.08 -4.30
CA ASN A 112 13.43 10.15 -4.39
C ASN A 112 12.55 10.21 -3.14
N ARG A 113 11.24 10.14 -3.34
CA ARG A 113 10.23 10.17 -2.27
C ARG A 113 9.27 8.99 -2.41
N PHE A 114 9.13 8.21 -1.35
CA PHE A 114 8.15 7.11 -1.22
C PHE A 114 7.37 7.27 0.07
N THR A 115 6.29 8.06 0.03
CA THR A 115 5.60 8.48 1.25
C THR A 115 4.11 8.21 1.23
N TYR A 116 3.55 8.05 2.41
CA TYR A 116 2.15 8.18 2.73
C TYR A 116 1.90 9.60 3.24
N ASN A 117 1.24 10.44 2.45
CA ASN A 117 1.10 11.88 2.72
C ASN A 117 0.27 12.18 3.98
N GLN A 118 -0.57 11.25 4.41
CA GLN A 118 -1.37 11.33 5.64
C GLN A 118 -0.60 10.96 6.91
N VAL A 119 0.65 10.48 6.79
CA VAL A 119 1.49 10.06 7.92
C VAL A 119 2.57 11.12 8.13
N PRO A 120 2.45 12.00 9.15
CA PRO A 120 3.35 13.13 9.37
C PRO A 120 4.64 12.71 10.08
N ALA A 121 5.32 11.68 9.55
CA ALA A 121 6.62 11.21 10.00
C ALA A 121 7.37 10.72 8.77
N PHE A 122 8.57 11.25 8.54
CA PHE A 122 9.36 10.98 7.35
C PHE A 122 10.79 10.67 7.76
N ILE A 123 11.31 9.55 7.28
CA ILE A 123 12.71 9.20 7.36
C ILE A 123 13.41 9.82 6.15
N VAL A 124 14.46 10.58 6.40
CA VAL A 124 15.31 11.18 5.38
C VAL A 124 16.69 10.54 5.48
N ILE A 125 17.08 9.82 4.43
CA ILE A 125 18.43 9.24 4.29
C ILE A 125 19.20 10.09 3.29
N LYS A 126 20.34 10.63 3.70
CA LYS A 126 21.35 11.15 2.77
C LYS A 126 22.35 10.04 2.47
N TYR A 127 22.57 9.75 1.19
CA TYR A 127 23.50 8.72 0.73
C TYR A 127 24.04 9.11 -0.65
N ASN A 128 25.32 8.83 -0.93
CA ASN A 128 25.93 9.12 -2.24
C ASN A 128 25.57 10.52 -2.80
N ASP A 129 25.56 11.54 -1.94
CA ASP A 129 25.20 12.94 -2.25
C ASP A 129 23.79 13.17 -2.83
N THR A 130 22.87 12.22 -2.62
CA THR A 130 21.44 12.35 -2.89
C THR A 130 20.62 11.99 -1.65
N TYR A 131 19.29 12.09 -1.76
CA TYR A 131 18.36 11.85 -0.67
C TYR A 131 17.30 10.80 -1.04
N LEU A 132 16.91 10.01 -0.05
CA LEU A 132 15.70 9.19 -0.07
C LEU A 132 14.82 9.62 1.10
N VAL A 133 13.59 10.02 0.79
CA VAL A 133 12.57 10.35 1.77
C VAL A 133 11.50 9.28 1.73
N PHE A 134 11.19 8.65 2.86
CA PHE A 134 10.14 7.63 2.90
C PHE A 134 9.51 7.51 4.29
N ASN A 135 8.36 6.84 4.35
CA ASN A 135 7.74 6.47 5.61
C ASN A 135 6.95 5.16 5.49
N GLN A 136 6.57 4.62 6.64
CA GLN A 136 5.61 3.53 6.72
C GLN A 136 4.19 4.09 6.79
N ASN A 137 3.21 3.21 6.70
CA ASN A 137 1.79 3.59 6.69
C ASN A 137 1.25 4.09 8.04
N GLN A 138 2.07 4.13 9.09
CA GLN A 138 1.75 4.65 10.42
C GLN A 138 2.96 5.38 11.02
N VAL A 139 2.72 6.29 11.96
CA VAL A 139 3.78 7.05 12.66
C VAL A 139 4.66 6.10 13.46
N ASP A 140 4.06 5.26 14.31
CA ASP A 140 4.80 4.35 15.21
C ASP A 140 5.71 3.39 14.44
N THR A 141 5.22 2.83 13.33
CA THR A 141 6.03 1.92 12.49
C THR A 141 7.14 2.66 11.76
N THR A 142 6.94 3.93 11.41
CA THR A 142 8.00 4.78 10.84
C THR A 142 9.05 5.12 11.89
N GLN A 143 8.63 5.47 13.11
CA GLN A 143 9.54 5.79 14.21
C GLN A 143 10.35 4.58 14.66
N SER A 144 9.72 3.41 14.81
CA SER A 144 10.42 2.16 15.13
C SER A 144 11.48 1.86 14.07
N LEU A 145 11.13 1.95 12.79
CA LEU A 145 12.07 1.71 11.70
C LEU A 145 13.23 2.71 11.69
N TYR A 146 12.98 3.97 12.05
CA TYR A 146 14.04 4.97 12.20
C TYR A 146 15.02 4.58 13.31
N GLN A 147 14.53 4.15 14.47
CA GLN A 147 15.39 3.70 15.56
C GLN A 147 16.23 2.48 15.16
N ASP A 148 15.63 1.49 14.52
CA ASP A 148 16.35 0.31 14.02
C ASP A 148 17.48 0.73 13.04
N LEU A 149 17.22 1.71 12.17
CA LEU A 149 18.23 2.26 11.26
C LEU A 149 19.35 3.01 12.00
N CYS A 150 19.02 3.80 13.02
CA CYS A 150 20.02 4.47 13.85
C CYS A 150 20.97 3.46 14.50
N GLU A 151 20.43 2.38 15.05
CA GLU A 151 21.21 1.30 15.67
C GLU A 151 22.13 0.60 14.66
N LEU A 152 21.60 0.22 13.49
CA LEU A 152 22.38 -0.48 12.45
C LEU A 152 23.48 0.38 11.82
N THR A 153 23.27 1.71 11.77
CA THR A 153 24.21 2.64 11.13
C THR A 153 25.15 3.32 12.11
N ASN A 154 24.88 3.22 13.42
CA ASN A 154 25.50 4.06 14.46
C ASN A 154 25.34 5.57 14.19
N LEU A 155 24.24 5.96 13.55
CA LEU A 155 23.90 7.37 13.26
C LEU A 155 22.63 7.72 14.03
N GLY A 156 22.77 8.44 15.15
CA GLY A 156 21.67 8.87 16.02
C GLY A 156 22.06 10.07 16.85
#